data_AF-A0A9P8IUA6-F1
#
_entry.id   AF-A0A9P8IUA6-F1
#
_cell.length_a   1.000
_cell.length_b   1.000
_cell.length_c   1.000
_cell.angle_alpha   90.00
_cell.angle_beta   90.00
_cell.angle_gamma   90.00
#
_symmetry.space_group_name_H-M   'P 1'
#
loop_
_entity.id
_entity.type
_entity.pdbx_description
1 polymer ?
#
loop_
_entity_poly.entity_id
_entity_poly.type
_entity_poly.pdbx_seq_one_letter_code
_entity_poly.pdbx_strand_id
1 'polypeptide(L)'
;MVTKVGLGALGSAAAYHASIKGARVVGFEQFELGQVRSASYDTSRIVRTSYGAHEFVAFARLDANDVPYELLTPEETNKRWPVFNVPQGVDTVFTPDSGIVHAAKAVMTLQFQARVNGAILGENTCVEAVTPQPSGGIAIETSQGVYHARKVIIAADAWTNKVLKPLGVELPITVTQEQVTYFKPSREHEAQFSNDKFPVWI
;
A
#
# COMPACT_ATOMS: atom_id res chain seq x y z
N MET A 1 -10.38 -23.03 -5.07
CA MET A 1 -9.00 -22.60 -4.79
C MET A 1 -8.78 -21.30 -5.53
N VAL A 2 -8.37 -20.27 -4.80
CA VAL A 2 -7.99 -18.95 -5.35
C VAL A 2 -6.51 -18.78 -5.08
N THR A 3 -5.72 -18.51 -6.12
CA THR A 3 -4.29 -18.24 -5.99
C THR A 3 -4.03 -16.74 -6.01
N LYS A 4 -3.09 -16.28 -5.17
CA LYS A 4 -2.61 -14.88 -5.14
C LYS A 4 -1.16 -14.84 -5.60
N VAL A 5 -0.84 -13.92 -6.50
CA VAL A 5 0.53 -13.67 -6.96
C VAL A 5 0.99 -12.33 -6.40
N GLY A 6 2.02 -12.35 -5.55
CA GLY A 6 2.46 -11.21 -4.76
C GLY A 6 1.72 -11.14 -3.42
N LEU A 7 2.46 -10.99 -2.33
CA LEU A 7 1.96 -10.83 -0.95
C LEU A 7 2.39 -9.49 -0.34
N GLY A 8 2.48 -8.44 -1.17
CA GLY A 8 2.48 -7.05 -0.72
C GLY A 8 1.13 -6.62 -0.10
N ALA A 9 0.89 -5.32 0.02
CA ALA A 9 -0.31 -4.79 0.67
C ALA A 9 -1.62 -5.33 0.06
N LEU A 10 -1.79 -5.23 -1.26
CA LEU A 10 -3.00 -5.66 -1.95
C LEU A 10 -3.16 -7.18 -1.94
N GLY A 11 -2.07 -7.92 -2.19
CA GLY A 11 -2.08 -9.38 -2.20
C GLY A 11 -2.43 -9.98 -0.85
N SER A 12 -1.84 -9.45 0.22
CA SER A 12 -2.09 -9.87 1.60
C SER A 12 -3.50 -9.53 2.07
N ALA A 13 -4.00 -8.33 1.75
CA ALA A 13 -5.39 -7.96 2.04
C ALA A 13 -6.37 -8.89 1.32
N ALA A 14 -6.13 -9.16 0.03
CA ALA A 14 -6.97 -10.05 -0.76
C ALA A 14 -6.89 -11.51 -0.31
N ALA A 15 -5.76 -11.96 0.26
CA ALA A 15 -5.63 -13.26 0.89
C ALA A 15 -6.46 -13.33 2.17
N TYR A 16 -6.26 -12.39 3.10
CA TYR A 16 -7.00 -12.29 4.36
C TYR A 16 -8.51 -12.26 4.15
N HIS A 17 -9.01 -11.33 3.33
CA HIS A 17 -10.46 -11.19 3.10
C HIS A 17 -11.08 -12.38 2.39
N ALA A 18 -10.32 -13.11 1.57
CA ALA A 18 -10.79 -14.34 0.96
C ALA A 18 -10.85 -15.49 1.98
N SER A 19 -9.85 -15.59 2.87
CA SER A 19 -9.79 -16.63 3.91
C SER A 19 -10.94 -16.50 4.92
N ILE A 20 -11.24 -15.29 5.42
CA ILE A 20 -12.35 -15.08 6.36
C ILE A 20 -13.73 -15.37 5.73
N LYS A 21 -13.81 -15.40 4.39
CA LYS A 21 -15.01 -15.80 3.63
C LYS A 21 -15.04 -17.31 3.33
N GLY A 22 -14.12 -18.09 3.90
CA GLY A 22 -14.04 -19.55 3.74
C GLY A 22 -13.44 -20.02 2.41
N ALA A 23 -12.79 -19.13 1.64
CA ALA A 23 -12.12 -19.56 0.41
C ALA A 23 -10.83 -20.34 0.73
N ARG A 24 -10.57 -21.42 -0.02
CA ARG A 24 -9.25 -22.06 -0.03
C ARG A 24 -8.25 -21.18 -0.78
N VAL A 25 -7.34 -20.54 -0.05
CA VAL A 25 -6.35 -19.58 -0.57
C VAL A 25 -4.95 -20.16 -0.55
N VAL A 26 -4.24 -20.01 -1.67
CA VAL A 26 -2.78 -20.17 -1.72
C VAL A 26 -2.18 -18.87 -2.24
N GLY A 27 -1.21 -18.31 -1.53
CA GLY A 27 -0.48 -17.11 -1.93
C GLY A 27 0.98 -17.39 -2.19
N PHE A 28 1.54 -16.79 -3.23
CA PHE A 28 2.95 -16.89 -3.58
C PHE A 28 3.62 -15.52 -3.52
N GLU A 29 4.73 -15.46 -2.79
CA GLU A 29 5.64 -14.32 -2.74
C GLU A 29 7.01 -14.75 -3.27
N GLN A 30 7.60 -13.94 -4.15
CA GLN A 30 8.87 -14.28 -4.79
C GLN A 30 10.06 -14.13 -3.82
N PHE A 31 9.86 -13.40 -2.72
CA PHE A 31 10.83 -13.18 -1.64
C PHE A 31 10.32 -13.76 -0.31
N GLU A 32 11.04 -13.50 0.79
CA GLU A 32 10.58 -13.77 2.16
C GLU A 32 9.36 -12.92 2.55
N LEU A 33 8.52 -13.40 3.47
CA LEU A 33 7.48 -12.54 4.04
C LEU A 33 8.12 -11.48 4.96
N GLY A 34 7.74 -10.21 4.79
CA GLY A 34 8.38 -9.08 5.49
C GLY A 34 9.59 -8.49 4.75
N GLN A 35 9.89 -8.98 3.54
CA GLN A 35 10.91 -8.46 2.62
C GLN A 35 10.85 -6.95 2.37
N VAL A 36 12.01 -6.39 1.98
CA VAL A 36 12.24 -4.95 1.82
C VAL A 36 12.19 -4.40 0.38
N ARG A 37 11.92 -5.28 -0.59
CA ARG A 37 12.05 -5.03 -2.04
C ARG A 37 10.75 -4.58 -2.72
N SER A 38 9.59 -4.65 -2.04
CA SER A 38 8.30 -4.18 -2.60
C SER A 38 7.97 -2.74 -2.24
N ALA A 39 7.08 -2.11 -3.00
CA ALA A 39 6.55 -0.79 -2.68
C ALA A 39 5.67 -0.75 -1.42
N SER A 40 5.30 -1.91 -0.85
CA SER A 40 4.53 -2.01 0.39
C SER A 40 5.40 -2.08 1.66
N TYR A 41 6.72 -2.20 1.50
CA TYR A 41 7.67 -2.16 2.62
C TYR A 41 7.92 -0.70 3.06
N ASP A 42 8.59 -0.52 4.20
CA ASP A 42 8.91 0.72 4.91
C ASP A 42 8.02 0.96 6.15
N THR A 43 8.39 1.94 6.96
CA THR A 43 7.83 2.16 8.31
C THR A 43 6.41 2.73 8.25
N SER A 44 6.17 3.70 7.38
CA SER A 44 4.96 4.55 7.42
C SER A 44 4.32 4.75 6.05
N ARG A 45 3.00 4.84 6.02
CA ARG A 45 2.23 5.37 4.90
C ARG A 45 1.24 6.40 5.40
N ILE A 46 1.20 7.55 4.74
CA ILE A 46 0.17 8.56 4.99
C ILE A 46 -1.15 8.01 4.47
N VAL A 47 -2.18 8.07 5.31
CA VAL A 47 -3.58 7.85 4.94
C VAL A 47 -4.32 9.15 5.14
N ARG A 48 -5.15 9.52 4.17
CA ARG A 48 -5.90 10.77 4.14
C ARG A 48 -7.18 10.57 3.36
N THR A 49 -8.21 11.36 3.65
CA THR A 49 -9.50 11.36 2.96
C THR A 49 -9.57 12.46 1.89
N SER A 50 -8.62 13.41 1.91
CA SER A 50 -8.55 14.60 1.07
C SER A 50 -8.05 14.40 -0.38
N TYR A 51 -8.61 13.46 -1.14
CA TYR A 51 -8.13 13.17 -2.51
C TYR A 51 -8.64 14.16 -3.59
N GLY A 52 -7.75 14.95 -4.19
CA GLY A 52 -8.04 15.83 -5.35
C GLY A 52 -6.76 16.43 -5.97
N ALA A 53 -6.77 16.69 -7.29
CA ALA A 53 -5.59 17.07 -8.07
C ALA A 53 -5.40 18.59 -8.26
N HIS A 54 -6.36 19.43 -7.83
CA HIS A 54 -6.28 20.88 -7.91
C HIS A 54 -7.11 21.52 -6.79
N GLU A 55 -6.65 22.64 -6.24
CA GLU A 55 -7.19 23.33 -5.05
C GLU A 55 -8.72 23.50 -5.11
N PHE A 56 -9.27 24.00 -6.22
CA PHE A 56 -10.72 24.19 -6.37
C PHE A 56 -11.53 22.87 -6.44
N VAL A 57 -10.93 21.79 -6.96
CA VAL A 57 -11.57 20.47 -7.04
C VAL A 57 -11.45 19.74 -5.70
N ALA A 58 -10.43 20.06 -4.90
CA ALA A 58 -10.24 19.46 -3.58
C ALA A 58 -11.33 19.90 -2.61
N PHE A 59 -11.62 21.21 -2.47
CA PHE A 59 -12.61 21.70 -1.49
C PHE A 59 -14.03 21.23 -1.79
N ALA A 60 -14.48 21.39 -3.04
CA ALA A 60 -15.80 20.91 -3.45
C ALA A 60 -15.97 19.39 -3.23
N ARG A 61 -14.87 18.61 -3.29
CA ARG A 61 -14.90 17.18 -2.98
C ARG A 61 -14.91 16.91 -1.49
N LEU A 62 -14.17 17.67 -0.69
CA LEU A 62 -14.21 17.55 0.77
C LEU A 62 -15.63 17.81 1.27
N ASP A 63 -16.24 18.90 0.81
CA ASP A 63 -17.64 19.24 1.10
C ASP A 63 -18.59 18.12 0.64
N ALA A 64 -18.44 17.65 -0.60
CA ALA A 64 -19.33 16.62 -1.16
C ALA A 64 -19.20 15.24 -0.48
N ASN A 65 -18.12 14.98 0.26
CA ASN A 65 -17.89 13.73 0.96
C ASN A 65 -17.93 13.89 2.50
N ASP A 66 -18.40 15.04 3.00
CA ASP A 66 -18.48 15.35 4.43
C ASP A 66 -17.15 15.15 5.16
N VAL A 67 -16.02 15.46 4.50
CA VAL A 67 -14.68 15.33 5.09
C VAL A 67 -14.36 16.62 5.86
N PRO A 68 -14.15 16.56 7.19
CA PRO A 68 -13.79 17.75 7.96
C PRO A 68 -12.43 18.32 7.53
N TYR A 69 -12.34 19.63 7.33
CA TYR A 69 -11.08 20.29 7.04
C TYR A 69 -10.99 21.71 7.60
N GLU A 70 -9.77 22.21 7.76
CA GLU A 70 -9.46 23.60 8.08
C GLU A 70 -8.59 24.17 6.95
N LEU A 71 -8.88 25.40 6.52
CA LEU A 71 -7.97 26.19 5.68
C LEU A 71 -7.20 27.12 6.60
N LEU A 72 -5.87 27.01 6.56
CA LEU A 72 -4.99 27.79 7.40
C LEU A 72 -4.10 28.66 6.53
N THR A 73 -3.97 29.94 6.90
CA THR A 73 -2.98 30.83 6.29
C THR A 73 -1.57 30.40 6.70
N PRO A 74 -0.52 30.86 5.98
CA PRO A 74 0.87 30.65 6.41
C PRO A 74 1.12 31.05 7.86
N GLU A 75 0.55 32.17 8.33
CA GLU A 75 0.70 32.64 9.71
C GLU A 75 0.06 31.68 10.71
N GLU A 76 -1.14 31.18 10.42
CA GLU A 76 -1.86 30.24 11.27
C GLU A 76 -1.14 28.90 11.33
N THR A 77 -0.66 28.39 10.19
CA THR A 77 0.11 27.14 10.10
C THR A 77 1.42 27.24 10.87
N ASN A 78 2.21 28.29 10.66
CA ASN A 78 3.50 28.48 11.35
C ASN A 78 3.30 28.73 12.85
N LYS A 79 2.19 29.37 13.25
CA LYS A 79 1.85 29.53 14.67
C LYS A 79 1.44 28.20 15.31
N ARG A 80 0.64 27.38 14.62
CA ARG A 80 0.15 26.09 15.12
C ARG A 80 1.26 25.04 15.17
N TRP A 81 2.15 25.05 14.19
CA TRP A 81 3.26 24.11 14.07
C TRP A 81 4.57 24.86 13.79
N PRO A 82 5.23 25.38 14.84
CA PRO A 82 6.44 26.21 14.71
C PRO A 82 7.66 25.54 14.09
N VAL A 83 7.60 24.23 13.86
CA VAL A 83 8.64 23.47 13.15
C VAL A 83 8.61 23.71 11.64
N PHE A 84 7.50 24.21 11.10
CA PHE A 84 7.39 24.59 9.71
C PHE A 84 7.75 26.06 9.49
N ASN A 85 8.14 26.37 8.27
CA ASN A 85 8.31 27.72 7.76
C ASN A 85 7.57 27.82 6.42
N VAL A 86 6.24 27.81 6.47
CA VAL A 86 5.37 27.94 5.30
C VAL A 86 5.48 29.37 4.76
N PRO A 87 5.88 29.56 3.50
CA PRO A 87 6.04 30.87 2.92
C PRO A 87 4.69 31.52 2.59
N GLN A 88 4.71 32.83 2.39
CA GLN A 88 3.55 33.58 1.90
C GLN A 88 3.06 33.03 0.55
N GLY A 89 1.74 32.99 0.36
CA GLY A 89 1.11 32.48 -0.86
C GLY A 89 1.02 30.94 -0.95
N VAL A 90 1.30 30.22 0.14
CA VAL A 90 1.07 28.77 0.24
C VAL A 90 -0.03 28.50 1.26
N ASP A 91 -1.18 28.05 0.78
CA ASP A 91 -2.30 27.68 1.65
C ASP A 91 -2.10 26.28 2.24
N THR A 92 -2.57 26.09 3.47
CA THR A 92 -2.54 24.78 4.14
C THR A 92 -3.95 24.24 4.28
N VAL A 93 -4.14 22.99 3.85
CA VAL A 93 -5.38 22.24 4.06
C VAL A 93 -5.14 21.18 5.12
N PHE A 94 -5.72 21.38 6.30
CA PHE A 94 -5.60 20.44 7.40
C PHE A 94 -6.84 19.53 7.46
N THR A 95 -6.64 18.22 7.57
CA THR A 95 -7.72 17.24 7.76
C THR A 95 -7.43 16.40 9.01
N PRO A 96 -8.28 16.47 10.06
CA PRO A 96 -7.99 15.87 11.36
C PRO A 96 -8.09 14.34 11.38
N ASP A 97 -8.69 13.73 10.35
CA ASP A 97 -8.83 12.28 10.17
C ASP A 97 -7.67 11.63 9.40
N SER A 98 -6.71 12.45 8.92
CA SER A 98 -5.47 11.95 8.32
C SER A 98 -4.56 11.31 9.37
N GLY A 99 -3.74 10.36 8.95
CA GLY A 99 -2.86 9.65 9.86
C GLY A 99 -1.74 8.87 9.18
N ILE A 100 -1.03 8.08 9.97
CA ILE A 100 0.03 7.18 9.51
C ILE A 100 -0.35 5.74 9.84
N VAL A 101 -0.28 4.88 8.83
CA VAL A 101 -0.31 3.42 9.02
C VAL A 101 1.12 2.91 9.08
N HIS A 102 1.40 2.03 10.06
CA HIS A 102 2.64 1.27 10.10
C HIS A 102 2.66 0.23 8.97
N ALA A 103 3.27 0.56 7.83
CA ALA A 103 3.05 -0.14 6.56
C ALA A 103 3.48 -1.62 6.63
N ALA A 104 4.75 -1.88 6.97
CA ALA A 104 5.24 -3.25 7.12
C ALA A 104 4.44 -4.05 8.16
N LYS A 105 4.08 -3.44 9.30
CA LYS A 105 3.28 -4.11 10.34
C LYS A 105 1.88 -4.45 9.86
N ALA A 106 1.24 -3.57 9.09
CA ALA A 106 -0.09 -3.81 8.52
C ALA A 106 -0.06 -5.00 7.55
N VAL A 107 0.94 -5.05 6.65
CA VAL A 107 1.10 -6.17 5.72
C VAL A 107 1.34 -7.49 6.46
N MET A 108 2.28 -7.51 7.43
CA MET A 108 2.55 -8.70 8.24
C MET A 108 1.31 -9.17 9.01
N THR A 109 0.51 -8.23 9.54
CA THR A 109 -0.73 -8.54 10.24
C THR A 109 -1.74 -9.21 9.30
N LEU A 110 -1.90 -8.71 8.07
CA LEU A 110 -2.77 -9.31 7.07
C LEU A 110 -2.31 -10.71 6.68
N GLN A 111 -1.00 -10.92 6.48
CA GLN A 111 -0.42 -12.24 6.18
C GLN A 111 -0.65 -13.22 7.34
N PHE A 112 -0.39 -12.78 8.57
CA PHE A 112 -0.64 -13.56 9.78
C PHE A 112 -2.12 -13.97 9.88
N GLN A 113 -3.03 -13.01 9.76
CA GLN A 113 -4.47 -13.26 9.85
C GLN A 113 -4.96 -14.15 8.70
N ALA A 114 -4.41 -14.03 7.49
CA ALA A 114 -4.73 -14.94 6.39
C ALA A 114 -4.36 -16.39 6.73
N ARG A 115 -3.18 -16.62 7.33
CA ARG A 115 -2.73 -17.95 7.79
C ARG A 115 -3.59 -18.50 8.93
N VAL A 116 -3.93 -17.66 9.92
CA VAL A 116 -4.87 -18.03 11.01
C VAL A 116 -6.20 -18.52 10.45
N ASN A 117 -6.66 -17.93 9.34
CA ASN A 117 -7.89 -18.32 8.65
C ASN A 117 -7.68 -19.40 7.55
N GLY A 118 -6.56 -20.13 7.59
CA GLY A 118 -6.32 -21.31 6.74
C GLY A 118 -5.74 -21.03 5.35
N ALA A 119 -5.26 -19.81 5.05
CA ALA A 119 -4.47 -19.58 3.85
C ALA A 119 -3.09 -20.25 3.96
N ILE A 120 -2.63 -20.81 2.85
CA ILE A 120 -1.25 -21.26 2.70
C ILE A 120 -0.48 -20.16 1.98
N LEU A 121 0.53 -19.57 2.62
CA LEU A 121 1.37 -18.53 2.03
C LEU A 121 2.79 -19.05 1.85
N GLY A 122 3.20 -19.22 0.61
CA GLY A 122 4.54 -19.65 0.21
C GLY A 122 5.41 -18.44 -0.11
N GLU A 123 6.56 -18.37 0.55
CA GLU A 123 7.63 -17.41 0.30
C GLU A 123 8.69 -18.00 -0.63
N ASN A 124 9.61 -17.18 -1.14
CA ASN A 124 10.68 -17.58 -2.06
C ASN A 124 10.18 -18.42 -3.25
N THR A 125 8.96 -18.11 -3.71
CA THR A 125 8.24 -18.82 -4.77
C THR A 125 7.83 -17.81 -5.82
N CYS A 126 8.70 -17.62 -6.81
CA CYS A 126 8.44 -16.69 -7.91
C CYS A 126 7.41 -17.30 -8.86
N VAL A 127 6.34 -16.56 -9.16
CA VAL A 127 5.40 -16.93 -10.23
C VAL A 127 5.93 -16.38 -11.54
N GLU A 128 6.22 -17.28 -12.48
CA GLU A 128 6.86 -16.97 -13.76
C GLU A 128 5.83 -16.77 -14.88
N ALA A 129 4.74 -17.55 -14.83
CA ALA A 129 3.67 -17.47 -15.80
C ALA A 129 2.31 -17.87 -15.19
N VAL A 130 1.24 -17.28 -15.74
CA VAL A 130 -0.15 -17.63 -15.43
C VAL A 130 -0.87 -17.88 -16.75
N THR A 131 -1.36 -19.10 -16.96
CA THR A 131 -1.89 -19.54 -18.27
C THR A 131 -3.25 -20.23 -18.10
N PRO A 132 -4.34 -19.69 -18.66
CA PRO A 132 -5.63 -20.36 -18.73
C PRO A 132 -5.50 -21.69 -19.48
N GLN A 133 -6.13 -22.73 -18.97
CA GLN A 133 -6.04 -24.07 -19.56
C GLN A 133 -7.25 -24.35 -20.47
N PRO A 134 -7.07 -25.05 -21.62
CA PRO A 134 -8.18 -25.41 -22.50
C PRO A 134 -9.26 -26.26 -21.82
N SER A 135 -8.87 -27.08 -20.84
CA SER A 135 -9.77 -27.91 -20.01
C SER A 135 -10.50 -27.12 -18.92
N GLY A 136 -10.26 -25.80 -18.82
CA GLY A 136 -10.75 -24.94 -17.77
C GLY A 136 -9.77 -24.80 -16.60
N GLY A 137 -9.91 -23.71 -15.84
CA GLY A 137 -8.97 -23.35 -14.78
C GLY A 137 -7.70 -22.69 -15.31
N ILE A 138 -6.72 -22.53 -14.42
CA ILE A 138 -5.52 -21.71 -14.64
C ILE A 138 -4.32 -22.46 -14.09
N ALA A 139 -3.27 -22.62 -14.90
CA ALA A 139 -1.95 -23.07 -14.46
C ALA A 139 -1.13 -21.87 -13.98
N ILE A 140 -0.45 -22.05 -12.85
CA ILE A 140 0.48 -21.09 -12.26
C ILE A 140 1.85 -21.77 -12.23
N GLU A 141 2.73 -21.36 -13.13
CA GLU A 141 4.12 -21.84 -13.18
C GLU A 141 4.95 -21.04 -12.19
N THR A 142 5.64 -21.74 -11.30
CA THR A 142 6.48 -21.13 -10.26
C THR A 142 7.86 -21.75 -10.24
N SER A 143 8.80 -21.08 -9.59
CA SER A 143 10.15 -21.59 -9.32
C SER A 143 10.18 -22.89 -8.49
N GLN A 144 9.06 -23.32 -7.92
CA GLN A 144 8.90 -24.52 -7.10
C GLN A 144 7.96 -25.56 -7.74
N GLY A 145 7.57 -25.36 -9.01
CA GLY A 145 6.67 -26.25 -9.74
C GLY A 145 5.35 -25.60 -10.15
N VAL A 146 4.47 -26.42 -10.72
CA VAL A 146 3.21 -25.98 -11.33
C VAL A 146 2.03 -26.22 -10.38
N TYR A 147 1.21 -25.19 -10.22
CA TYR A 147 0.00 -25.22 -9.41
C TYR A 147 -1.24 -24.95 -10.29
N HIS A 148 -2.39 -25.44 -9.87
CA HIS A 148 -3.65 -25.24 -10.59
C HIS A 148 -4.69 -24.54 -9.71
N ALA A 149 -5.37 -23.54 -10.26
CA ALA A 149 -6.44 -22.82 -9.57
C ALA A 149 -7.64 -22.56 -10.48
N ARG A 150 -8.79 -22.27 -9.87
CA ARG A 150 -9.98 -21.82 -10.61
C ARG A 150 -9.98 -20.31 -10.85
N LYS A 151 -9.31 -19.56 -9.98
CA LYS A 151 -9.20 -18.10 -10.04
C LYS A 151 -7.80 -17.71 -9.57
N VAL A 152 -7.23 -16.70 -10.21
CA VAL A 152 -5.95 -16.09 -9.82
C VAL A 152 -6.18 -14.59 -9.61
N ILE A 153 -5.60 -14.02 -8.56
CA ILE A 153 -5.46 -12.57 -8.40
C ILE A 153 -3.98 -12.23 -8.55
N ILE A 154 -3.67 -11.33 -9.48
CA ILE A 154 -2.32 -10.83 -9.72
C ILE A 154 -2.19 -9.48 -9.01
N ALA A 155 -1.33 -9.44 -7.99
CA ALA A 155 -1.01 -8.27 -7.18
C ALA A 155 0.53 -8.14 -7.08
N ALA A 156 1.21 -8.26 -8.22
CA ALA A 156 2.65 -8.43 -8.33
C ALA A 156 3.44 -7.11 -8.48
N ASP A 157 2.83 -5.97 -8.15
CA ASP A 157 3.48 -4.65 -8.08
C ASP A 157 4.29 -4.35 -9.37
N ALA A 158 5.54 -3.90 -9.25
CA ALA A 158 6.47 -3.64 -10.36
C ALA A 158 6.68 -4.83 -11.34
N TRP A 159 6.36 -6.07 -10.92
CA TRP A 159 6.49 -7.27 -11.73
C TRP A 159 5.20 -7.67 -12.46
N THR A 160 4.14 -6.89 -12.36
CA THR A 160 2.81 -7.23 -12.92
C THR A 160 2.87 -7.57 -14.42
N ASN A 161 3.53 -6.76 -15.25
CA ASN A 161 3.63 -7.03 -16.69
C ASN A 161 4.44 -8.31 -17.02
N LYS A 162 5.39 -8.70 -16.15
CA LYS A 162 6.11 -9.98 -16.32
C LYS A 162 5.15 -11.16 -16.17
N VAL A 163 4.27 -11.12 -15.17
CA VAL A 163 3.28 -12.18 -14.91
C VAL A 163 2.17 -12.19 -15.96
N LEU A 164 1.77 -11.02 -16.48
CA LEU A 164 0.71 -10.89 -17.49
C LEU A 164 1.16 -11.22 -18.92
N LYS A 165 2.47 -11.23 -19.21
CA LYS A 165 3.01 -11.48 -20.55
C LYS A 165 2.42 -12.71 -21.26
N PRO A 166 2.26 -13.89 -20.62
CA PRO A 166 1.66 -15.07 -21.26
C PRO A 166 0.18 -14.89 -21.65
N LEU A 167 -0.52 -13.93 -21.03
CA LEU A 167 -1.90 -13.60 -21.34
C LEU A 167 -2.03 -12.62 -22.53
N GLY A 168 -0.91 -12.14 -23.08
CA GLY A 168 -0.92 -11.12 -24.13
C GLY A 168 -1.40 -9.75 -23.64
N VAL A 169 -1.36 -9.49 -22.32
CA VAL A 169 -1.79 -8.22 -21.71
C VAL A 169 -0.57 -7.46 -21.23
N GLU A 170 -0.52 -6.18 -21.56
CA GLU A 170 0.49 -5.24 -21.06
C GLU A 170 -0.21 -4.00 -20.53
N LEU A 171 0.07 -3.64 -19.27
CA LEU A 171 -0.45 -2.45 -18.63
C LEU A 171 0.56 -1.29 -18.80
N PRO A 172 0.10 -0.04 -18.95
CA PRO A 172 0.97 1.13 -19.06
C PRO A 172 1.58 1.50 -17.69
N ILE A 173 2.46 0.65 -17.17
CA ILE A 173 3.12 0.81 -15.87
C ILE A 173 4.54 1.32 -16.07
N THR A 174 4.86 2.47 -15.47
CA THR A 174 6.23 2.94 -15.31
C THR A 174 6.67 2.68 -13.87
N VAL A 175 7.74 1.92 -13.69
CA VAL A 175 8.33 1.66 -12.38
C VAL A 175 9.35 2.76 -12.09
N THR A 176 9.14 3.51 -11.01
CA THR A 176 10.07 4.52 -10.51
C THR A 176 10.77 4.01 -9.25
N GLN A 177 11.96 4.56 -8.98
CA GLN A 177 12.66 4.34 -7.72
C GLN A 177 12.38 5.53 -6.80
N GLU A 178 11.62 5.29 -5.73
CA GLU A 178 11.32 6.29 -4.71
C GLU A 178 12.26 6.14 -3.51
N GLN A 179 12.76 7.26 -2.97
CA GLN A 179 13.67 7.27 -1.82
C GLN A 179 13.03 7.98 -0.63
N VAL A 180 13.19 7.40 0.56
CA VAL A 180 12.80 8.01 1.83
C VAL A 180 14.04 8.24 2.69
N THR A 181 14.06 9.34 3.44
CA THR A 181 15.15 9.67 4.35
C THR A 181 14.60 9.99 5.73
N TYR A 182 15.23 9.43 6.75
CA TYR A 182 14.86 9.66 8.15
C TYR A 182 15.87 10.59 8.80
N PHE A 183 15.39 11.69 9.36
CA PHE A 183 16.21 12.65 10.09
C PHE A 183 15.89 12.57 11.57
N LYS A 184 16.94 12.46 12.39
CA LYS A 184 16.79 12.55 13.84
C LYS A 184 16.70 14.03 14.24
N PRO A 185 15.68 14.47 14.98
CA PRO A 185 15.63 15.81 15.55
C PRO A 185 16.86 16.10 16.42
N SER A 186 17.29 17.35 16.49
CA SER A 186 18.28 17.75 17.50
C SER A 186 17.69 17.56 18.90
N ARG A 187 18.53 17.31 19.90
CA ARG A 187 18.07 17.12 21.30
C ARG A 187 17.26 18.30 21.82
N GLU A 188 17.60 19.51 21.40
CA GLU A 188 16.90 20.74 21.77
C GLU A 188 15.45 20.78 21.24
N HIS A 189 15.22 20.24 20.04
CA HIS A 189 13.92 20.31 19.36
C HIS A 189 13.12 19.01 19.42
N GLU A 190 13.63 17.94 20.02
CA GLU A 190 13.00 16.61 20.05
C GLU A 190 11.53 16.64 20.50
N ALA A 191 11.21 17.45 21.51
CA ALA A 191 9.85 17.58 22.03
C ALA A 191 8.84 18.15 21.00
N GLN A 192 9.29 18.87 19.97
CA GLN A 192 8.45 19.45 18.94
C GLN A 192 8.02 18.42 17.87
N PHE A 193 8.73 17.28 17.77
CA PHE A 193 8.46 16.20 16.81
C PHE A 193 7.66 15.03 17.44
N SER A 194 7.00 15.28 18.57
CA SER A 194 6.12 14.33 19.23
C SER A 194 4.79 14.19 18.48
N ASN A 195 4.14 13.03 18.59
CA ASN A 195 2.91 12.72 17.85
C ASN A 195 1.74 13.66 18.17
N ASP A 196 1.74 14.33 19.33
CA ASP A 196 0.74 15.30 19.75
C ASP A 196 1.01 16.73 19.23
N LYS A 197 2.22 17.00 18.72
CA LYS A 197 2.64 18.34 18.28
C LYS A 197 3.02 18.42 16.82
N PHE A 198 3.49 17.35 16.22
CA PHE A 198 3.92 17.33 14.82
C PHE A 198 2.89 16.62 13.95
N PRO A 199 2.27 17.32 13.00
CA PRO A 199 1.22 16.73 12.17
C PRO A 199 1.83 15.86 11.08
N VAL A 200 1.00 15.00 10.52
CA VAL A 200 1.29 14.36 9.23
C VAL A 200 1.18 15.43 8.15
N TRP A 201 2.16 15.49 7.24
CA TRP A 201 2.25 16.51 6.21
C TRP A 201 2.72 15.91 4.88
N ILE A 202 2.41 16.59 3.77
CA ILE A 202 2.85 16.27 2.40
C ILE A 202 3.14 17.56 1.64
#